data_AF-A0A0B6YNS3-F1
#
_entry.id   AF-A0A0B6YNS3-F1
#
_cell.length_a   1.000
_cell.length_b   1.000
_cell.length_c   1.000
_cell.angle_alpha   90.00
_cell.angle_beta   90.00
_cell.angle_gamma   90.00
#
_symmetry.space_group_name_H-M   'P 1'
#
loop_
_entity.id
_entity.type
_entity.pdbx_description
1 polymer ?
#
loop_
_entity_poly.entity_id
_entity_poly.type
_entity_poly.pdbx_seq_one_letter_code
_entity_poly.pdbx_strand_id
1 'polypeptide(L)'
;EDEDKKEYIYKEPMVTSLTEIRERLHKLFCEKFGRENVQMINDSKKIIPSDLDPKYAYIQVIYVTPYFDEKELTNRMTDFERNNNVRNFMYELPFTRSGKEHGSIDEQHKRR
;
A
#
# COMPACT_ATOMS: atom_id res chain seq x y z
N GLU A 1 -6.50 -15.42 -13.74
CA GLU A 1 -5.98 -14.34 -14.60
C GLU A 1 -6.63 -13.00 -14.31
N ASP A 2 -7.92 -12.96 -13.96
CA ASP A 2 -8.63 -11.68 -13.75
C ASP A 2 -8.06 -10.76 -12.66
N GLU A 3 -7.31 -11.25 -11.67
CA GLU A 3 -6.78 -10.43 -10.57
C GLU A 3 -5.29 -10.07 -10.70
N ASP A 4 -4.60 -10.55 -11.75
CA ASP A 4 -3.19 -10.24 -11.95
C ASP A 4 -2.99 -8.73 -12.25
N LYS A 5 -2.03 -8.11 -11.57
CA LYS A 5 -1.65 -6.68 -11.72
C LYS A 5 -2.77 -5.68 -11.44
N LYS A 6 -3.82 -6.08 -10.70
CA LYS A 6 -4.86 -5.16 -10.25
C LYS A 6 -4.52 -4.57 -8.89
N GLU A 7 -4.78 -3.29 -8.74
CA GLU A 7 -4.59 -2.53 -7.50
C GLU A 7 -5.96 -2.13 -6.94
N TYR A 8 -6.11 -2.23 -5.62
CA TYR A 8 -7.36 -1.97 -4.92
C TYR A 8 -7.13 -1.16 -3.65
N ILE A 9 -8.13 -0.36 -3.27
CA ILE A 9 -8.18 0.32 -1.97
C ILE A 9 -9.09 -0.48 -1.04
N TYR A 10 -8.51 -1.00 0.05
CA TYR A 10 -9.25 -1.69 1.11
C TYR A 10 -9.60 -0.71 2.23
N LYS A 11 -10.90 -0.53 2.49
CA LYS A 11 -11.39 0.24 3.64
C LYS A 11 -11.60 -0.68 4.83
N GLU A 12 -10.66 -0.65 5.77
CA GLU A 12 -10.75 -1.43 7.01
C GLU A 12 -11.61 -0.73 8.08
N PRO A 13 -12.22 -1.50 8.99
CA PRO A 13 -12.93 -0.94 10.14
C PRO A 13 -11.95 -0.42 11.21
N MET A 14 -12.37 0.60 11.95
CA MET A 14 -11.68 1.06 13.17
C MET A 14 -10.19 1.37 12.95
N VAL A 15 -9.32 0.75 13.76
CA VAL A 15 -7.86 0.92 13.79
C VAL A 15 -7.14 -0.39 13.41
N THR A 16 -7.62 -1.07 12.36
CA THR A 16 -6.94 -2.25 11.82
C THR A 16 -5.51 -1.92 11.42
N SER A 17 -4.56 -2.65 11.98
CA SER A 17 -3.14 -2.48 11.68
C SER A 17 -2.77 -3.09 10.32
N LEU A 18 -1.66 -2.63 9.73
CA LEU A 18 -1.14 -3.19 8.49
C LEU A 18 -0.82 -4.69 8.63
N THR A 19 -0.35 -5.11 9.81
CA THR A 19 -0.07 -6.52 10.12
C THR A 19 -1.34 -7.36 10.09
N GLU A 20 -2.43 -6.87 10.71
CA GLU A 20 -3.70 -7.59 10.78
C GLU A 20 -4.30 -7.84 9.38
N ILE A 21 -4.37 -6.81 8.53
CA ILE A 21 -4.86 -6.99 7.16
C ILE A 21 -3.92 -7.87 6.32
N ARG A 22 -2.60 -7.75 6.49
CA ARG A 22 -1.60 -8.60 5.80
C ARG A 22 -1.81 -10.07 6.15
N GLU A 23 -1.96 -10.39 7.44
CA GLU A 23 -2.19 -11.75 7.90
C GLU A 23 -3.54 -12.30 7.41
N ARG A 24 -4.59 -11.48 7.45
CA ARG A 24 -5.93 -11.88 6.98
C ARG A 24 -5.93 -12.20 5.49
N LEU A 25 -5.31 -11.34 4.66
CA LEU A 25 -5.19 -11.57 3.21
C LEU A 25 -4.28 -12.77 2.92
N HIS A 26 -3.12 -12.86 3.58
CA HIS A 26 -2.23 -13.99 3.41
C HIS A 26 -2.94 -15.31 3.70
N LYS A 27 -3.64 -15.42 4.84
CA LYS A 27 -4.42 -16.61 5.21
C LYS A 27 -5.47 -16.96 4.16
N LEU A 28 -6.27 -15.98 3.72
CA LEU A 28 -7.31 -16.17 2.70
C LEU A 28 -6.74 -16.74 1.39
N PHE A 29 -5.63 -16.20 0.91
CA PHE A 29 -5.02 -16.64 -0.34
C PHE A 29 -4.24 -17.94 -0.18
N CYS A 30 -3.61 -18.21 0.97
CA CYS A 30 -3.03 -19.51 1.28
C CYS A 30 -4.08 -20.62 1.33
N GLU A 31 -5.28 -20.35 1.86
CA GLU A 31 -6.40 -21.31 1.85
C GLU A 31 -6.85 -21.64 0.42
N LYS A 32 -6.73 -20.69 -0.52
CA LYS A 32 -7.11 -20.88 -1.93
C LYS A 32 -6.03 -21.51 -2.79
N PHE A 33 -4.76 -21.16 -2.57
CA PHE A 33 -3.65 -21.49 -3.48
C PHE A 33 -2.55 -22.37 -2.87
N GLY A 34 -2.62 -22.69 -1.57
CA GLY A 34 -1.56 -23.38 -0.84
C GLY A 34 -0.57 -22.39 -0.22
N ARG A 35 -0.13 -22.67 1.01
CA ARG A 35 0.73 -21.76 1.77
C ARG A 35 2.10 -21.57 1.13
N GLU A 36 2.59 -22.61 0.46
CA GLU A 36 3.86 -22.63 -0.25
C GLU A 36 3.84 -21.86 -1.57
N ASN A 37 2.67 -21.42 -2.06
CA ASN A 37 2.53 -20.73 -3.34
C ASN A 37 2.20 -19.24 -3.20
N VAL A 38 2.08 -18.71 -1.98
CA VAL A 38 1.72 -17.31 -1.72
C VAL A 38 2.87 -16.58 -1.01
N GLN A 39 3.21 -15.37 -1.46
CA GLN A 39 4.24 -14.54 -0.86
C GLN A 39 3.75 -13.11 -0.62
N MET A 40 4.03 -12.58 0.57
CA MET A 40 3.75 -11.17 0.90
C MET A 40 4.93 -10.30 0.49
N ILE A 41 4.67 -9.25 -0.28
CA ILE A 41 5.66 -8.22 -0.58
C ILE A 41 5.60 -7.18 0.55
N ASN A 42 6.72 -7.06 1.27
CA ASN A 42 6.84 -6.15 2.41
C ASN A 42 7.26 -4.73 2.00
N ASP A 43 8.00 -4.61 0.91
CA ASP A 43 8.41 -3.34 0.30
C ASP A 43 7.16 -2.59 -0.20
N SER A 44 7.17 -1.26 -0.13
CA SER A 44 6.10 -0.38 -0.62
C SER A 44 6.42 0.26 -1.98
N LYS A 45 7.57 -0.07 -2.59
CA LYS A 45 7.92 0.35 -3.95
C LYS A 45 7.02 -0.28 -5.00
N LYS A 46 6.97 0.36 -6.16
CA LYS A 46 6.34 -0.20 -7.35
C LYS A 46 7.01 -1.53 -7.71
N ILE A 47 6.19 -2.56 -7.88
CA ILE A 47 6.62 -3.90 -8.25
C ILE A 47 7.07 -3.91 -9.71
N ILE A 48 8.20 -4.57 -9.98
CA ILE A 48 8.67 -4.87 -11.33
C ILE A 48 8.39 -6.36 -11.58
N PRO A 49 7.42 -6.72 -12.45
CA PRO A 49 7.02 -8.11 -12.64
C PRO A 49 8.13 -9.05 -13.12
N SER A 50 9.19 -8.52 -13.76
CA SER A 50 10.35 -9.32 -14.19
C SER A 50 11.17 -9.89 -13.05
N ASP A 51 11.06 -9.28 -11.86
CA ASP A 51 11.88 -9.63 -10.70
C ASP A 51 11.16 -10.65 -9.80
N LEU A 52 9.94 -11.03 -10.16
CA LEU A 52 9.09 -11.98 -9.44
C LEU A 52 9.19 -13.38 -10.07
N ASP A 53 9.20 -14.41 -9.22
CA ASP A 53 9.14 -15.80 -9.70
C ASP A 53 7.69 -16.14 -10.09
N PRO A 54 7.41 -16.45 -11.37
CA PRO A 54 6.05 -16.70 -11.85
C PRO A 54 5.35 -17.90 -11.19
N LYS A 55 6.08 -18.70 -10.40
CA LYS A 55 5.51 -19.81 -9.62
C LYS A 55 4.64 -19.33 -8.44
N TYR A 56 4.88 -18.13 -7.90
CA TYR A 56 4.20 -17.65 -6.70
C TYR A 56 3.13 -16.60 -7.00
N ALA A 57 2.09 -16.58 -6.17
CA ALA A 57 1.13 -15.49 -6.07
C ALA A 57 1.64 -14.44 -5.08
N TYR A 58 1.85 -13.22 -5.55
CA TYR A 58 2.36 -12.13 -4.72
C TYR A 58 1.25 -11.18 -4.29
N ILE A 59 1.31 -10.74 -3.03
CA ILE A 59 0.38 -9.75 -2.48
C ILE A 59 1.19 -8.64 -1.81
N GLN A 60 1.01 -7.41 -2.28
CA GLN A 60 1.58 -6.23 -1.66
C GLN A 60 0.47 -5.48 -0.92
N VAL A 61 0.74 -5.09 0.33
CA VAL A 61 -0.19 -4.28 1.12
C VAL A 61 0.55 -3.07 1.65
N ILE A 62 0.06 -1.90 1.29
CA ILE A 62 0.61 -0.59 1.65
C ILE A 62 -0.48 0.20 2.37
N TYR A 63 -0.10 0.85 3.48
CA TYR A 63 -0.99 1.78 4.16
C TYR A 63 -1.06 3.10 3.38
N VAL A 64 -2.28 3.59 3.16
CA VAL A 64 -2.55 4.85 2.46
C VAL A 64 -3.45 5.75 3.31
N THR A 65 -3.36 7.06 3.08
CA THR A 65 -4.25 8.07 3.67
C THR A 65 -5.03 8.81 2.59
N PRO A 66 -6.23 9.31 2.89
CA PRO A 66 -6.95 10.22 1.99
C PRO A 66 -6.06 11.38 1.52
N TYR A 67 -6.09 11.66 0.23
CA TYR A 67 -5.42 12.81 -0.39
C TYR A 67 -6.44 13.86 -0.81
N PHE A 68 -6.13 15.12 -0.49
CA PHE A 68 -6.92 16.29 -0.86
C PHE A 68 -5.98 17.37 -1.36
N ASP A 69 -6.33 18.03 -2.47
CA ASP A 69 -5.62 19.23 -2.89
C ASP A 69 -6.00 20.45 -2.01
N GLU A 70 -5.31 21.58 -2.18
CA GLU A 70 -5.55 22.79 -1.39
C GLU A 70 -6.99 23.32 -1.49
N LYS A 71 -7.61 23.14 -2.66
CA LYS A 71 -9.00 23.57 -2.90
C LYS A 71 -9.99 22.63 -2.20
N GLU A 72 -9.76 21.33 -2.23
CA GLU A 72 -10.55 20.34 -1.51
C GLU A 72 -10.42 20.53 0.01
N LEU A 73 -9.22 20.80 0.52
CA LEU A 73 -8.99 21.07 1.95
C LEU A 73 -9.75 22.30 2.45
N THR A 74 -9.92 23.30 1.61
CA THR A 74 -10.73 24.50 1.92
C THR A 74 -12.21 24.17 2.08
N ASN A 75 -12.72 23.19 1.32
CA ASN A 75 -14.13 22.78 1.36
C ASN A 75 -14.41 21.64 2.36
N ARG A 76 -13.40 20.82 2.70
CA ARG A 76 -13.51 19.67 3.59
C ARG A 76 -12.91 20.00 4.96
N MET A 77 -13.65 20.74 5.77
CA MET A 77 -13.15 21.21 7.07
C MET A 77 -13.32 20.18 8.17
N THR A 78 -14.36 19.36 8.11
CA THR A 78 -14.72 18.40 9.16
C THR A 78 -14.14 17.02 8.90
N ASP A 79 -14.02 16.22 9.97
CA ASP A 79 -13.62 14.81 9.84
C ASP A 79 -14.59 14.03 8.98
N PHE A 80 -15.90 14.30 9.07
CA PHE A 80 -16.89 13.66 8.22
C PHE A 80 -16.61 13.91 6.73
N GLU A 81 -16.39 15.17 6.34
CA GLU A 81 -16.10 15.52 4.94
C GLU A 81 -14.76 14.95 4.45
N ARG A 82 -13.79 14.78 5.34
CA ARG A 82 -12.48 14.17 5.04
C ARG A 82 -12.52 12.64 4.98
N ASN A 83 -13.60 12.01 5.42
CA ASN A 83 -13.76 10.55 5.42
C ASN A 83 -14.86 10.04 4.47
N ASN A 84 -15.68 10.94 3.91
CA ASN A 84 -16.79 10.59 3.01
C ASN A 84 -16.53 11.06 1.57
N ASN A 85 -16.92 10.24 0.59
CA ASN A 85 -16.72 10.51 -0.84
C ASN A 85 -15.26 10.84 -1.19
N VAL A 86 -14.33 10.07 -0.62
CA VAL A 86 -12.89 10.15 -0.90
C VAL A 86 -12.58 9.25 -2.09
N ARG A 87 -11.79 9.77 -3.04
CA ARG A 87 -11.38 9.03 -4.24
C ARG A 87 -9.87 8.91 -4.39
N ASN A 88 -9.13 9.86 -3.82
CA ASN A 88 -7.68 9.93 -3.93
C ASN A 88 -7.05 9.50 -2.62
N PHE A 89 -5.99 8.71 -2.72
CA PHE A 89 -5.22 8.22 -1.59
C PHE A 89 -3.73 8.41 -1.88
N MET A 90 -2.95 8.63 -0.84
CA MET A 90 -1.49 8.75 -0.94
C MET A 90 -0.79 7.84 0.05
N TYR A 91 0.44 7.49 -0.30
CA TYR A 91 1.42 6.92 0.62
C TYR A 91 2.77 7.55 0.30
N GLU A 92 3.69 7.49 1.24
CA GLU A 92 4.98 8.13 1.08
C GLU A 92 6.10 7.11 1.18
N LEU A 93 7.06 7.20 0.27
CA LEU A 93 8.22 6.33 0.23
C LEU A 93 9.48 7.09 0.62
N PRO A 94 10.23 6.63 1.63
CA PRO A 94 11.54 7.19 1.94
C PRO A 94 12.52 6.80 0.84
N PHE A 95 13.36 7.74 0.41
CA PHE A 95 14.45 7.49 -0.51
C PHE A 95 15.62 8.43 -0.25
N THR A 96 16.81 8.07 -0.71
CA THR A 96 18.01 8.92 -0.67
C THR A 96 18.50 9.16 -2.09
N ARG A 97 19.35 10.19 -2.30
CA ARG A 97 19.95 10.45 -3.62
C ARG A 97 20.85 9.32 -4.13
N SER A 98 21.37 8.51 -3.21
CA SER A 98 22.17 7.31 -3.53
C SER A 98 21.31 6.11 -3.93
N GLY A 99 19.97 6.22 -3.86
CA GLY A 99 19.02 5.15 -4.21
C GLY A 99 18.65 4.22 -3.06
N LYS A 100 19.24 4.39 -1.86
CA LYS A 100 18.82 3.66 -0.65
C LYS A 100 17.50 4.20 -0.10
N GLU A 101 16.73 3.35 0.57
CA GLU A 101 15.48 3.76 1.23
C GLU A 101 15.72 4.67 2.42
N HIS A 102 16.71 4.31 3.24
CA HIS A 102 17.08 5.01 4.46
C HIS A 102 18.52 5.51 4.40
N GLY A 103 18.73 6.74 4.87
CA GLY A 103 20.04 7.38 5.01
C GLY A 103 20.08 8.31 6.22
N SER A 104 21.15 9.10 6.31
CA SER A 104 21.25 10.17 7.30
C SER A 104 20.16 11.22 7.07
N ILE A 105 19.83 12.01 8.10
CA ILE A 105 18.73 13.00 8.04
C ILE A 105 18.94 13.99 6.87
N ASP A 106 20.17 14.38 6.60
CA ASP A 106 20.58 15.28 5.51
C ASP A 106 20.44 14.65 4.10
N GLU A 107 20.44 13.32 4.01
CA GLU A 107 20.32 12.57 2.76
C GLU A 107 18.90 12.04 2.51
N GLN A 108 18.03 12.07 3.53
CA GLN A 108 16.71 11.48 3.49
C GLN A 108 15.71 12.38 2.76
N HIS A 109 15.16 11.85 1.68
CA HIS A 109 14.07 12.42 0.92
C HIS A 109 12.81 11.55 1.06
N LYS A 110 11.68 12.11 0.62
CA LYS A 110 10.36 11.49 0.67
C LYS A 110 9.65 11.69 -0.67
N ARG A 111 9.15 10.61 -1.27
CA ARG A 111 8.35 10.64 -2.50
C ARG A 111 6.88 10.52 -2.13
N ARG A 112 6.07 11.44 -2.62
CA ARG A 112 4.60 11.44 -2.57
C ARG A 112 4.03 10.98 -3.89
#